data_AF-A0A535G1V8-F1
#
_entry.id   AF-A0A535G1V8-F1
#
_cell.length_a   1.000
_cell.length_b   1.000
_cell.length_c   1.000
_cell.angle_alpha   90.00
_cell.angle_beta   90.00
_cell.angle_gamma   90.00
#
_symmetry.space_group_name_H-M   'P 1'
#
loop_
_entity.id
_entity.type
_entity.pdbx_description
1 polymer ?
#
loop_
_entity_poly.entity_id
_entity_poly.type
_entity_poly.pdbx_seq_one_letter_code
_entity_poly.pdbx_strand_id
1 'polypeptide(L)'
;MAELAQKPFPPGRYELVVVGSGPGGLQLSYSLSRLGIDHAVISDDPAPGGMFRRWPVFQRMLSWTKPFTGIERTSRAYERFDWNSLLADEESCRAVMPALMDGSSYFPSRPEMQRGLETFADRAGVKVRYGCRWESTRKEGEDFVGAGAALRRVSAGRDL
;
A
#
# COMPACT_ATOMS: atom_id res chain seq x y z
N MET A 1 3.04 -26.05 7.45
CA MET A 1 2.65 -25.22 8.63
C MET A 1 3.74 -24.23 9.03
N ALA A 2 5.01 -24.64 9.17
CA ALA A 2 6.11 -23.75 9.58
C ALA A 2 6.36 -22.54 8.63
N GLU A 3 6.21 -22.72 7.32
CA GLU A 3 6.45 -21.66 6.33
C GLU A 3 5.36 -20.55 6.35
N LEU A 4 4.13 -20.90 6.74
CA LEU A 4 3.02 -19.94 6.83
C LEU A 4 3.17 -18.95 7.99
N ALA A 5 3.89 -19.36 9.05
CA ALA A 5 4.13 -18.58 10.27
C ALA A 5 5.30 -17.57 10.13
N GLN A 6 6.18 -17.75 9.14
CA GLN A 6 7.31 -16.85 8.88
C GLN A 6 6.91 -15.61 8.08
N LYS A 7 5.81 -15.67 7.34
CA LYS A 7 5.29 -14.55 6.56
C LYS A 7 4.47 -13.61 7.46
N PRO A 8 4.49 -12.29 7.22
CA PRO A 8 3.63 -11.34 7.92
C PRO A 8 2.17 -11.82 7.93
N PHE A 9 1.47 -11.48 9.01
CA PHE A 9 0.05 -11.78 9.20
C PHE A 9 -0.30 -13.26 8.97
N PRO A 10 0.19 -14.19 9.81
CA PRO A 10 -0.22 -15.59 9.74
C PRO A 10 -1.75 -15.74 9.87
N PRO A 11 -2.32 -16.89 9.47
CA PRO A 11 -3.75 -17.11 9.67
C PRO A 11 -4.12 -16.94 11.15
N GLY A 12 -5.06 -16.04 11.41
CA GLY A 12 -5.47 -15.68 12.76
C GLY A 12 -6.56 -14.61 12.73
N ARG A 13 -6.94 -14.17 13.93
CA ARG A 13 -7.95 -13.13 14.14
C ARG A 13 -7.29 -11.74 14.12
N TYR A 14 -7.87 -10.81 13.38
CA TYR A 14 -7.40 -9.42 13.30
C TYR A 14 -8.59 -8.47 13.43
N GLU A 15 -8.47 -7.34 14.12
CA GLU A 15 -9.58 -6.36 14.20
C GLU A 15 -9.88 -5.71 12.83
N LEU A 16 -8.89 -5.67 11.95
CA LEU A 16 -9.02 -5.14 10.60
C LEU A 16 -8.15 -5.91 9.61
N VAL A 17 -8.71 -6.17 8.43
CA VAL A 17 -7.98 -6.74 7.30
C VAL A 17 -8.11 -5.79 6.11
N VAL A 18 -6.97 -5.30 5.63
CA VAL A 18 -6.86 -4.54 4.37
C VAL A 18 -6.56 -5.52 3.25
N VAL A 19 -7.41 -5.51 2.22
CA VAL A 19 -7.27 -6.39 1.05
C VAL A 19 -6.70 -5.59 -0.12
N GLY A 20 -5.49 -5.96 -0.53
CA GLY A 20 -4.75 -5.37 -1.66
C GLY A 20 -3.59 -4.48 -1.22
N SER A 21 -2.49 -4.55 -1.98
CA SER A 21 -1.26 -3.76 -1.78
C SER A 21 -1.00 -2.75 -2.90
N GLY A 22 -2.07 -2.20 -3.47
CA GLY A 22 -2.01 -1.03 -4.35
C GLY A 22 -1.89 0.28 -3.57
N PRO A 23 -1.93 1.44 -4.25
CA PRO A 23 -1.75 2.76 -3.62
C PRO A 23 -2.64 2.99 -2.40
N GLY A 24 -3.95 2.70 -2.52
CA GLY A 24 -4.90 2.88 -1.44
C GLY A 24 -4.64 1.97 -0.23
N GLY A 25 -4.29 0.70 -0.48
CA GLY A 25 -3.98 -0.26 0.59
C GLY A 25 -2.70 0.09 1.34
N LEU A 26 -1.66 0.51 0.61
CA LEU A 26 -0.40 0.97 1.21
C LEU A 26 -0.58 2.26 2.02
N GLN A 27 -1.30 3.26 1.47
CA GLN A 27 -1.57 4.51 2.18
C GLN A 27 -2.42 4.27 3.43
N LEU A 28 -3.46 3.44 3.34
CA LEU A 28 -4.32 3.11 4.47
C LEU A 28 -3.53 2.38 5.56
N SER A 29 -2.74 1.37 5.19
CA SER A 29 -1.92 0.62 6.14
C SER A 29 -0.89 1.51 6.85
N TYR A 30 -0.24 2.41 6.12
CA TYR A 30 0.64 3.42 6.70
C TYR A 30 -0.10 4.27 7.74
N SER A 31 -1.24 4.85 7.37
CA SER A 31 -2.03 5.70 8.27
C SER A 31 -2.54 4.96 9.51
N LEU A 32 -3.00 3.72 9.35
CA LEU A 32 -3.44 2.88 10.47
C LEU A 32 -2.29 2.57 11.43
N SER A 33 -1.12 2.22 10.90
CA SER A 33 0.08 1.95 11.71
C SER A 33 0.49 3.17 12.52
N ARG A 34 0.46 4.36 11.90
CA ARG A 34 0.74 5.64 12.57
C ARG A 34 -0.25 5.98 13.69
N LEU A 35 -1.51 5.55 13.54
CA LEU A 35 -2.55 5.71 14.57
C LEU A 35 -2.53 4.60 15.64
N GLY A 36 -1.62 3.62 15.53
CA GLY A 36 -1.57 2.49 16.45
C GLY A 36 -2.73 1.50 16.30
N ILE A 37 -3.37 1.47 15.13
CA ILE A 37 -4.49 0.54 14.86
C ILE A 37 -3.91 -0.76 14.28
N ASP A 38 -4.07 -1.84 15.03
CA ASP A 38 -3.68 -3.19 14.61
C ASP A 38 -4.51 -3.65 13.40
N HIS A 39 -3.81 -4.09 12.35
CA HIS A 39 -4.45 -4.57 11.13
C HIS A 39 -3.53 -5.54 10.38
N ALA A 40 -4.14 -6.45 9.64
CA ALA A 40 -3.43 -7.25 8.64
C ALA A 40 -3.57 -6.62 7.25
N VAL A 41 -2.55 -6.78 6.42
CA VAL A 41 -2.62 -6.46 4.99
C VAL A 41 -2.32 -7.72 4.19
N ILE A 42 -3.21 -8.09 3.28
CA ILE A 42 -3.03 -9.22 2.39
C ILE A 42 -3.11 -8.79 0.94
N SER A 43 -2.42 -9.48 0.05
CA SER A 43 -2.53 -9.26 -1.39
C SER A 43 -2.30 -10.54 -2.17
N ASP A 44 -3.04 -10.72 -3.26
CA ASP A 44 -2.78 -11.78 -4.25
C ASP A 44 -1.46 -11.51 -5.01
N ASP A 45 -1.10 -10.25 -5.15
CA ASP A 45 0.15 -9.85 -5.82
C ASP A 45 1.38 -10.46 -5.12
N PRO A 46 2.48 -10.70 -5.87
CA PRO A 46 3.72 -11.19 -5.28
C PRO A 46 4.54 -10.09 -4.57
N ALA A 47 4.18 -8.81 -4.73
CA ALA A 47 4.90 -7.64 -4.22
C ALA A 47 4.01 -6.37 -4.24
N PRO A 48 4.42 -5.24 -3.64
CA PRO A 48 3.65 -4.00 -3.69
C PRO A 48 3.41 -3.49 -5.13
N GLY A 49 2.42 -2.61 -5.28
CA GLY A 49 2.16 -1.88 -6.52
C GLY A 49 0.75 -2.09 -7.07
N GLY A 50 0.09 -3.20 -6.73
CA GLY A 50 -1.27 -3.49 -7.17
C GLY A 50 -1.41 -3.43 -8.69
N MET A 51 -2.36 -2.62 -9.18
CA MET A 51 -2.60 -2.48 -10.62
C MET A 51 -1.34 -2.13 -11.40
N PHE A 52 -0.39 -1.37 -10.84
CA PHE A 52 0.81 -0.89 -11.55
C PHE A 52 1.81 -1.99 -11.90
N ARG A 53 1.64 -3.19 -11.33
CA ARG A 53 2.38 -4.39 -11.75
C ARG A 53 2.01 -4.84 -13.17
N ARG A 54 0.83 -4.44 -13.68
CA ARG A 54 0.32 -4.85 -15.00
C ARG A 54 -0.23 -3.69 -15.86
N TRP A 55 -0.95 -2.75 -15.25
CA TRP A 55 -1.70 -1.67 -15.88
C TRP A 55 -1.09 -0.29 -15.56
N PRO A 56 -1.35 0.77 -16.34
CA PRO A 56 -2.21 0.83 -17.54
C PRO A 56 -1.58 0.21 -18.80
N VAL A 57 -2.41 -0.12 -19.79
CA VAL A 57 -1.96 -0.67 -21.10
C VAL A 57 -0.97 0.27 -21.78
N PHE A 58 -1.30 1.55 -21.87
CA PHE A 58 -0.48 2.58 -22.50
C PHE A 58 0.74 3.00 -21.66
N GLN A 59 1.02 2.28 -20.57
CA GLN A 59 2.23 2.40 -19.74
C GLN A 59 2.48 3.79 -19.14
N ARG A 60 1.51 4.72 -19.14
CA ARG A 60 1.69 6.09 -18.64
C ARG A 60 0.45 6.62 -17.94
N MET A 61 0.68 7.45 -16.93
CA MET A 61 -0.37 8.11 -16.16
C MET A 61 -0.96 9.32 -16.87
N LEU A 62 -2.17 9.70 -16.44
CA LEU A 62 -2.80 10.99 -16.81
C LEU A 62 -2.57 12.05 -15.71
N SER A 63 -2.25 11.60 -14.49
CA SER A 63 -1.80 12.46 -13.38
C SER A 63 -0.33 12.84 -13.56
N TRP A 64 -0.01 14.07 -13.15
CA TRP A 64 1.33 14.63 -13.25
C TRP A 64 2.10 14.63 -11.92
N THR A 65 3.43 14.58 -12.03
CA THR A 65 4.39 14.90 -10.98
C THR A 65 5.42 15.82 -11.61
N LYS A 66 5.65 17.01 -11.01
CA LYS A 66 6.57 18.02 -11.54
C LYS A 66 7.89 17.99 -10.75
N PRO A 67 9.00 17.47 -11.30
CA PRO A 67 10.25 17.34 -10.53
C PRO A 67 11.01 18.65 -10.30
N PHE A 68 10.73 19.69 -11.10
CA PHE A 68 11.47 20.94 -11.17
C PHE A 68 10.56 22.14 -10.84
N THR A 69 10.19 22.29 -9.57
CA THR A 69 9.32 23.38 -9.10
C THR A 69 10.08 24.52 -8.43
N GLY A 70 11.35 24.31 -8.08
CA GLY A 70 12.13 25.22 -7.23
C GLY A 70 11.74 25.17 -5.74
N ILE A 71 10.75 24.34 -5.38
CA ILE A 71 10.31 24.13 -4.00
C ILE A 71 11.04 22.91 -3.43
N GLU A 72 11.43 22.98 -2.16
CA GLU A 72 12.06 21.87 -1.46
C GLU A 72 11.18 20.62 -1.45
N ARG A 73 11.71 19.50 -1.95
CA ARG A 73 10.96 18.25 -2.19
C ARG A 73 10.29 17.67 -0.96
N THR A 74 10.89 17.88 0.21
CA THR A 74 10.43 17.30 1.48
C THR A 74 9.41 18.18 2.20
N SER A 75 9.19 19.39 1.69
CA SER A 75 8.18 20.32 2.19
C SER A 75 6.76 19.89 1.85
N ARG A 76 5.80 20.24 2.72
CA ARG A 76 4.36 20.04 2.44
C ARG A 76 3.87 20.86 1.24
N ALA A 77 4.52 21.99 0.94
CA ALA A 77 4.16 22.79 -0.22
C ALA A 77 4.43 22.04 -1.54
N TYR A 78 5.49 21.23 -1.58
CA TYR A 78 5.86 20.45 -2.76
C TYR A 78 4.83 19.36 -3.10
N GLU A 79 4.15 18.79 -2.12
CA GLU A 79 3.12 17.74 -2.31
C GLU A 79 2.00 18.18 -3.28
N ARG A 80 1.75 19.50 -3.41
CA ARG A 80 0.79 20.05 -4.39
C ARG A 80 1.19 19.79 -5.85
N PHE A 81 2.46 19.50 -6.11
CA PHE A 81 3.06 19.29 -7.42
C PHE A 81 3.40 17.83 -7.70
N ASP A 82 3.20 16.95 -6.74
CA ASP A 82 3.41 15.52 -6.85
C ASP A 82 2.12 14.76 -6.56
N TRP A 83 1.40 14.38 -7.61
CA TRP A 83 0.10 13.73 -7.47
C TRP A 83 0.20 12.21 -7.44
N ASN A 84 1.41 11.66 -7.42
CA ASN A 84 1.64 10.23 -7.57
C ASN A 84 2.43 9.59 -6.42
N SER A 85 3.09 10.38 -5.57
CA SER A 85 3.61 9.88 -4.30
C SER A 85 2.50 9.67 -3.28
N LEU A 86 2.63 8.63 -2.47
CA LEU A 86 1.85 8.47 -1.25
C LEU A 86 2.34 9.47 -0.18
N LEU A 87 1.44 9.84 0.72
CA LEU A 87 1.68 10.81 1.77
C LEU A 87 2.28 10.14 3.00
N ALA A 88 3.28 10.81 3.58
CA ALA A 88 3.91 10.41 4.84
C ALA A 88 4.35 11.62 5.66
N ASP A 89 4.50 11.43 6.96
CA ASP A 89 5.03 12.39 7.91
C ASP A 89 6.55 12.40 7.90
N GLU A 90 7.19 11.24 7.73
CA GLU A 90 8.64 11.11 7.68
C GLU A 90 9.17 11.68 6.38
N GLU A 91 10.16 12.56 6.48
CA GLU A 91 10.83 13.19 5.33
C GLU A 91 11.38 12.16 4.33
N SER A 92 11.89 11.03 4.82
CA SER A 92 12.40 9.93 4.00
C SER A 92 11.35 9.31 3.07
N CYS A 93 10.06 9.45 3.39
CA CYS A 93 8.95 8.85 2.66
C CYS A 93 8.17 9.85 1.79
N ARG A 94 8.50 11.15 1.86
CA ARG A 94 7.83 12.19 1.07
C ARG A 94 8.41 12.29 -0.34
N ALA A 95 7.57 12.73 -1.28
CA ALA A 95 7.96 13.06 -2.66
C ALA A 95 8.86 11.98 -3.32
N VAL A 96 8.45 10.72 -3.19
CA VAL A 96 9.19 9.55 -3.70
C VAL A 96 9.27 9.57 -5.24
N MET A 97 8.16 9.86 -5.91
CA MET A 97 8.05 9.80 -7.38
C MET A 97 9.03 10.71 -8.13
N PRO A 98 9.20 12.00 -7.78
CA PRO A 98 10.13 12.89 -8.47
C PRO A 98 11.58 12.39 -8.56
N ALA A 99 12.03 11.60 -7.57
CA ALA A 99 13.38 11.04 -7.55
C ALA A 99 13.51 9.78 -8.42
N LEU A 100 12.39 9.14 -8.77
CA LEU A 100 12.34 7.88 -9.52
C LEU A 100 11.94 8.05 -10.98
N MET A 101 11.48 9.24 -11.35
CA MET A 101 11.14 9.60 -12.72
C MET A 101 12.40 9.93 -13.52
N ASP A 102 12.44 9.50 -14.79
CA ASP A 102 13.57 9.76 -15.68
C ASP A 102 13.65 11.22 -16.21
N GLY A 103 12.62 12.02 -15.94
CA GLY A 103 12.54 13.43 -16.35
C GLY A 103 12.14 13.66 -17.80
N SER A 104 11.88 12.60 -18.58
CA SER A 104 11.40 12.71 -19.97
C SER A 104 9.93 13.14 -20.07
N SER A 105 9.19 13.08 -18.97
CA SER A 105 7.79 13.47 -18.89
C SER A 105 7.39 13.84 -17.47
N TYR A 106 6.35 14.68 -17.35
CA TYR A 106 5.66 14.89 -16.07
C TYR A 106 4.63 13.81 -15.76
N PHE A 107 4.34 12.90 -16.69
CA PHE A 107 3.39 11.82 -16.51
C PHE A 107 4.17 10.54 -16.22
N PRO A 108 4.19 10.05 -14.96
CA PRO A 108 4.94 8.85 -14.64
C PRO A 108 4.50 7.67 -15.50
N SER A 109 5.48 6.90 -15.94
CA SER A 109 5.26 5.60 -16.56
C SER A 109 4.78 4.59 -15.51
N ARG A 110 4.19 3.49 -15.99
CA ARG A 110 3.77 2.39 -15.15
C ARG A 110 4.94 1.81 -14.32
N PRO A 111 6.12 1.51 -14.91
CA PRO A 111 7.26 1.04 -14.13
C PRO A 111 7.71 2.04 -13.06
N GLU A 112 7.64 3.34 -13.33
CA GLU A 112 7.95 4.37 -12.31
C GLU A 112 6.94 4.35 -11.17
N MET A 113 5.63 4.25 -11.47
CA MET A 113 4.59 4.09 -10.43
C MET A 113 4.80 2.83 -9.59
N GLN A 114 5.12 1.71 -10.24
CA GLN A 114 5.42 0.46 -9.52
C GLN A 114 6.61 0.65 -8.58
N ARG A 115 7.73 1.19 -9.08
CA ARG A 115 8.93 1.46 -8.27
C ARG A 115 8.64 2.44 -7.12
N GLY A 116 7.80 3.45 -7.35
CA GLY A 116 7.40 4.41 -6.32
C GLY A 116 6.62 3.78 -5.18
N LEU A 117 5.70 2.87 -5.50
CA LEU A 117 4.92 2.15 -4.49
C LEU A 117 5.76 1.11 -3.74
N GLU A 118 6.67 0.43 -4.43
CA GLU A 118 7.65 -0.47 -3.79
C GLU A 118 8.58 0.32 -2.85
N THR A 119 9.08 1.48 -3.29
CA THR A 119 9.93 2.36 -2.48
C THR A 119 9.18 2.90 -1.26
N PHE A 120 7.93 3.34 -1.43
CA PHE A 120 7.13 3.79 -0.30
C PHE A 120 6.89 2.68 0.71
N ALA A 121 6.48 1.48 0.25
CA ALA A 121 6.20 0.35 1.13
C ALA A 121 7.44 -0.03 1.97
N ASP A 122 8.63 -0.05 1.35
CA ASP A 122 9.90 -0.31 2.02
C ASP A 122 10.23 0.76 3.06
N ARG A 123 10.28 2.03 2.65
CA ARG A 123 10.67 3.14 3.54
C ARG A 123 9.69 3.38 4.68
N ALA A 124 8.40 3.21 4.41
CA ALA A 124 7.34 3.36 5.40
C ALA A 124 7.16 2.10 6.27
N GLY A 125 7.91 1.03 6.01
CA GLY A 125 7.85 -0.21 6.78
C GLY A 125 6.53 -0.97 6.67
N VAL A 126 5.73 -0.71 5.62
CA VAL A 126 4.42 -1.33 5.42
C VAL A 126 4.60 -2.82 5.18
N LYS A 127 4.10 -3.64 6.09
CA LYS A 127 4.12 -5.10 5.97
C LYS A 127 2.89 -5.57 5.20
N VAL A 128 3.07 -6.58 4.36
CA VAL A 128 1.99 -7.22 3.60
C VAL A 128 2.26 -8.72 3.51
N ARG A 129 1.20 -9.52 3.57
CA ARG A 129 1.24 -10.94 3.20
C ARG A 129 0.90 -11.09 1.71
N TYR A 130 1.93 -11.30 0.90
CA TYR A 130 1.80 -11.54 -0.55
C TYR A 130 1.42 -12.97 -0.89
N GLY A 131 0.90 -13.19 -2.10
CA GLY A 131 0.41 -14.48 -2.57
C GLY A 131 -0.80 -15.00 -1.79
N CYS A 132 -1.57 -14.09 -1.20
CA CYS A 132 -2.76 -14.36 -0.40
C CYS A 132 -3.99 -13.78 -1.09
N ARG A 133 -4.59 -14.58 -1.98
CA ARG A 133 -5.84 -14.23 -2.66
C ARG A 133 -7.02 -14.23 -1.69
N TRP A 134 -7.77 -13.14 -1.67
CA TRP A 134 -9.09 -13.09 -1.02
C TRP A 134 -10.16 -13.55 -2.01
N GLU A 135 -10.91 -14.59 -1.66
CA GLU A 135 -11.86 -15.23 -2.57
C GLU A 135 -13.32 -14.96 -2.17
N SER A 136 -13.62 -14.94 -0.88
CA SER A 136 -14.97 -14.62 -0.40
C SER A 136 -14.96 -14.09 1.02
N THR A 137 -16.05 -13.41 1.38
CA THR A 137 -16.33 -12.94 2.73
C THR A 137 -17.66 -13.56 3.17
N ARG A 138 -17.68 -14.16 4.35
CA ARG A 138 -18.93 -14.56 5.02
C ARG A 138 -19.00 -13.97 6.42
N LYS A 139 -20.20 -13.65 6.88
CA LYS A 139 -20.43 -13.19 8.24
C LYS A 139 -20.74 -14.39 9.14
N GLU A 140 -20.04 -14.51 10.26
CA GLU A 140 -20.26 -15.53 11.29
C GLU A 140 -20.40 -14.83 12.64
N GLY A 141 -21.64 -14.71 13.13
CA GLY A 141 -21.92 -13.91 14.32
C GLY A 141 -21.58 -12.44 14.10
N GLU A 142 -20.70 -11.90 14.94
CA GLU A 142 -20.17 -10.53 14.80
C GLU A 142 -18.91 -10.46 13.92
N ASP A 143 -18.32 -11.61 13.57
CA ASP A 143 -17.08 -11.66 12.81
C ASP A 143 -17.32 -11.75 11.30
N PHE A 144 -16.33 -11.29 10.53
CA PHE A 144 -16.18 -11.66 9.12
C PHE A 144 -15.10 -12.74 8.97
N VAL A 145 -15.39 -13.76 8.17
CA VAL A 145 -14.44 -14.82 7.85
C VAL A 145 -14.16 -14.80 6.36
N GLY A 146 -12.88 -14.64 6.02
CA GLY A 146 -12.38 -14.78 4.65
C GLY A 146 -12.23 -16.23 4.25
N ALA A 147 -12.58 -16.55 3.01
CA ALA A 147 -11.95 -17.67 2.30
C ALA A 147 -10.84 -17.10 1.41
N GLY A 148 -9.66 -17.64 1.58
CA GLY A 148 -8.41 -17.17 1.00
C GLY A 148 -7.29 -17.81 1.80
N ALA A 149 -6.18 -18.18 1.16
CA ALA A 149 -5.10 -18.89 1.83
C ALA A 149 -4.54 -18.05 3.00
N ALA A 150 -5.05 -18.30 4.22
CA ALA A 150 -4.56 -17.85 5.52
C ALA A 150 -5.19 -16.62 6.23
N LEU A 151 -6.52 -16.49 6.39
CA LEU A 151 -7.09 -15.62 7.45
C LEU A 151 -8.38 -16.20 8.05
N ARG A 152 -8.46 -16.33 9.39
CA ARG A 152 -9.67 -16.77 10.12
C ARG A 152 -9.96 -15.82 11.29
N ARG A 153 -11.12 -15.16 11.21
CA ARG A 153 -11.82 -14.25 12.17
C ARG A 153 -11.38 -12.78 12.19
N VAL A 154 -12.34 -11.90 12.48
CA VAL A 154 -12.15 -10.46 12.78
C VAL A 154 -13.21 -10.08 13.82
N SER A 155 -12.86 -9.76 15.08
CA SER A 155 -13.83 -9.08 15.98
C SER A 155 -13.88 -7.60 15.67
N ALA A 156 -15.02 -6.98 15.98
CA ALA A 156 -15.04 -5.59 16.39
C ALA A 156 -15.30 -5.57 17.91
N GLY A 157 -14.23 -5.50 18.71
CA GLY A 157 -14.36 -5.29 20.15
C GLY A 157 -14.43 -3.80 20.47
N ARG A 158 -15.62 -3.28 20.76
CA ARG A 158 -15.76 -2.02 21.53
C ARG A 158 -15.90 -2.40 23.00
N ASP A 159 -14.83 -2.21 23.76
CA ASP A 159 -14.92 -2.10 25.20
C ASP A 159 -15.26 -0.64 25.55
N LEU A 160 -16.49 -0.44 26.04
CA LEU A 160 -16.90 0.68 26.89
C LEU A 160 -17.27 0.12 28.26
#